data_AF-A0A2S9FQ35-F1
#
_entry.id   AF-A0A2S9FQ35-F1
#
_cell.length_a   1.000
_cell.length_b   1.000
_cell.length_c   1.000
_cell.angle_alpha   90.00
_cell.angle_beta   90.00
_cell.angle_gamma   90.00
#
_symmetry.space_group_name_H-M   'P 1'
#
loop_
_entity.id
_entity.type
_entity.pdbx_description
1 polymer ?
#
loop_
_entity_poly.entity_id
_entity_poly.type
_entity_poly.pdbx_seq_one_letter_code
_entity_poly.pdbx_strand_id
1 'polypeptide(L)'
;LADISGALFSTALRHAVTLVVTSMGEAVPGTIVSVLHDAAAAAEDAVSEQAELADVVAVCTQAAAAALDRTPTQLDVLADAGVVDAGGRGLLVLLDTLAATLTGH
;
A
#
# COMPACT_ATOMS: atom_id res chain seq x y z
N LEU A 1 -7.07 21.36 -2.02
CA LEU A 1 -6.71 20.15 -1.24
C LEU A 1 -7.62 19.91 -0.04
N ALA A 2 -8.51 20.84 0.34
CA ALA A 2 -9.41 20.71 1.49
C ALA A 2 -10.48 19.59 1.39
N ASP A 3 -10.54 18.84 0.28
CA ASP A 3 -11.53 17.76 0.06
C ASP A 3 -10.93 16.34 0.15
N ILE A 4 -9.62 16.18 0.37
CA ILE A 4 -9.01 14.84 0.47
C ILE A 4 -8.91 14.45 1.94
N SER A 5 -9.81 13.57 2.38
CA SER A 5 -9.82 12.98 3.72
C SER A 5 -9.14 11.61 3.75
N GLY A 6 -8.78 11.14 4.95
CA GLY A 6 -8.30 9.76 5.16
C GLY A 6 -9.29 8.71 4.66
N ALA A 7 -10.60 8.93 4.87
CA ALA A 7 -11.67 8.06 4.38
C ALA A 7 -11.72 7.99 2.85
N LEU A 8 -11.57 9.13 2.16
CA LEU A 8 -11.52 9.16 0.69
C LEU A 8 -10.28 8.46 0.17
N PHE A 9 -9.13 8.68 0.80
CA PHE A 9 -7.88 8.01 0.44
C PHE A 9 -7.96 6.48 0.60
N SER A 10 -8.50 6.00 1.73
CA SER A 10 -8.76 4.58 1.98
C SER A 10 -9.69 3.98 0.90
N THR A 11 -10.81 4.65 0.61
CA THR A 11 -11.72 4.23 -0.46
C THR A 11 -11.03 4.17 -1.83
N ALA A 12 -10.17 5.13 -2.13
CA ALA A 12 -9.42 5.17 -3.38
C ALA A 12 -8.42 4.01 -3.49
N LEU A 13 -7.73 3.66 -2.40
CA LEU A 13 -6.83 2.49 -2.35
C LEU A 13 -7.61 1.18 -2.54
N ARG A 14 -8.75 1.02 -1.88
CA ARG A 14 -9.61 -0.15 -2.08
C ARG A 14 -10.08 -0.27 -3.52
N HIS A 15 -10.48 0.84 -4.12
CA HIS A 15 -10.87 0.87 -5.53
C HIS A 15 -9.69 0.51 -6.45
N ALA A 16 -8.48 0.99 -6.17
CA ALA A 16 -7.28 0.60 -6.91
C ALA A 16 -7.03 -0.91 -6.85
N VAL A 17 -7.21 -1.55 -5.68
CA VAL A 17 -7.14 -3.02 -5.55
C VAL A 17 -8.17 -3.69 -6.48
N THR A 18 -9.42 -3.24 -6.47
CA THR A 18 -10.48 -3.79 -7.34
C THR A 18 -10.12 -3.67 -8.82
N LEU A 19 -9.60 -2.51 -9.25
CA LEU A 19 -9.21 -2.29 -10.64
C LEU A 19 -8.06 -3.21 -11.07
N VAL A 20 -7.04 -3.34 -10.22
CA VAL A 20 -5.89 -4.21 -10.51
C VAL A 20 -6.33 -5.66 -10.62
N VAL A 21 -7.10 -6.17 -9.66
CA VAL A 21 -7.59 -7.56 -9.66
C VAL A 21 -8.46 -7.85 -10.88
N THR A 22 -9.37 -6.93 -11.23
CA THR A 22 -10.25 -7.12 -12.40
C THR A 22 -9.49 -7.04 -13.74
N SER A 23 -8.36 -6.35 -13.79
CA SER A 23 -7.55 -6.22 -15.02
C SER A 23 -6.60 -7.39 -15.28
N MET A 24 -6.12 -8.08 -14.24
CA MET A 24 -5.03 -9.07 -14.36
C MET A 24 -5.49 -10.53 -14.40
N GLY A 25 -6.76 -10.81 -14.12
CA GLY A 25 -7.30 -12.17 -14.09
C GLY A 25 -6.93 -12.92 -12.82
N GLU A 26 -5.64 -13.22 -12.62
CA GLU A 26 -5.12 -13.88 -11.41
C GLU A 26 -4.01 -13.04 -10.76
N ALA A 27 -4.18 -12.75 -9.46
CA ALA A 27 -3.19 -12.02 -8.69
C ALA A 27 -2.03 -12.93 -8.31
N VAL A 28 -0.81 -12.52 -8.62
CA VAL A 28 0.40 -13.26 -8.26
C VAL A 28 0.84 -12.84 -6.85
N PRO A 29 0.91 -13.76 -5.86
CA PRO A 29 1.46 -13.47 -4.54
C PRO A 29 2.91 -12.97 -4.64
N GLY A 30 3.32 -12.12 -3.70
CA GLY A 30 4.67 -11.57 -3.66
C GLY A 30 4.93 -10.47 -4.68
N THR A 31 3.89 -9.83 -5.23
CA THR A 31 4.03 -8.71 -6.17
C THR A 31 3.50 -7.40 -5.59
N ILE A 32 3.57 -6.32 -6.36
CA ILE A 32 2.94 -5.02 -6.07
C ILE A 32 1.49 -5.14 -5.62
N VAL A 33 0.76 -6.14 -6.12
CA VAL A 33 -0.64 -6.38 -5.75
C VAL A 33 -0.76 -6.78 -4.28
N SER A 34 0.15 -7.62 -3.77
CA SER A 34 0.20 -8.00 -2.35
C SER A 34 0.47 -6.78 -1.46
N VAL A 35 1.39 -5.91 -1.89
CA VAL A 35 1.72 -4.67 -1.17
C VAL A 35 0.54 -3.70 -1.16
N LEU A 36 -0.08 -3.46 -2.32
CA LEU A 36 -1.25 -2.60 -2.45
C LEU A 36 -2.43 -3.11 -1.62
N HIS A 37 -2.65 -4.42 -1.60
CA HIS A 37 -3.75 -5.03 -0.86
C HIS A 37 -3.63 -4.78 0.65
N ASP A 38 -2.46 -5.02 1.22
CA ASP A 38 -2.20 -4.82 2.66
C ASP A 38 -2.21 -3.34 3.04
N ALA A 39 -1.65 -2.48 2.18
CA ALA A 39 -1.69 -1.03 2.35
C ALA A 39 -3.15 -0.52 2.40
N ALA A 40 -4.00 -0.99 1.48
CA ALA A 40 -5.41 -0.65 1.44
C ALA A 40 -6.18 -1.17 2.67
N ALA A 41 -5.88 -2.39 3.14
CA ALA A 41 -6.52 -2.96 4.33
C ALA A 41 -6.18 -2.16 5.59
N ALA A 42 -4.91 -1.80 5.76
CA ALA A 42 -4.47 -0.97 6.88
C ALA A 42 -5.07 0.44 6.82
N ALA A 43 -5.24 1.01 5.63
CA ALA A 43 -5.92 2.28 5.46
C ALA A 43 -7.41 2.19 5.85
N GLU A 44 -8.10 1.09 5.57
CA GLU A 44 -9.49 0.85 6.01
C GLU A 44 -9.59 0.74 7.53
N ASP A 45 -8.68 0.01 8.15
CA ASP A 45 -8.64 -0.16 9.61
C ASP A 45 -8.28 1.13 10.36
N ALA A 46 -7.52 2.03 9.72
CA ALA A 46 -7.09 3.30 10.32
C ALA A 46 -8.14 4.41 10.23
N VAL A 47 -9.16 4.29 9.37
CA VAL A 47 -10.18 5.33 9.21
C VAL A 47 -11.07 5.39 10.45
N SER A 48 -11.16 6.59 11.03
CA SER A 48 -12.09 6.93 12.11
C SER A 48 -12.53 8.39 11.97
N GLU A 49 -13.53 8.82 12.76
CA GLU A 49 -14.07 10.19 12.69
C GLU A 49 -13.01 11.28 12.97
N GLN A 50 -11.95 10.95 13.71
CA GLN A 50 -10.88 11.86 14.10
C GLN A 50 -9.55 11.60 13.37
N ALA A 51 -9.49 10.63 12.46
CA ALA A 51 -8.24 10.29 11.77
C ALA A 51 -7.90 11.34 10.71
N GLU A 52 -6.74 11.98 10.85
CA GLU A 52 -6.22 12.87 9.83
C GLU A 52 -5.68 12.06 8.64
N LEU A 53 -5.64 12.69 7.45
CA LEU A 53 -5.10 12.04 6.26
C LEU A 53 -3.66 11.53 6.47
N ALA A 54 -2.85 12.31 7.20
CA ALA A 54 -1.47 11.95 7.51
C ALA A 54 -1.36 10.65 8.31
N ASP A 55 -2.26 10.43 9.28
CA ASP A 55 -2.27 9.22 10.11
C ASP A 55 -2.62 7.97 9.29
N VAL A 56 -3.64 8.08 8.44
CA VAL A 56 -4.06 6.98 7.55
C VAL A 56 -2.94 6.63 6.55
N VAL A 57 -2.30 7.64 5.95
CA VAL A 57 -1.17 7.42 5.03
C VAL A 57 0.02 6.81 5.76
N ALA A 58 0.31 7.22 7.00
CA ALA A 58 1.40 6.65 7.78
C ALA A 58 1.20 5.16 8.07
N VAL A 59 -0.01 4.76 8.53
CA VAL A 59 -0.34 3.35 8.79
C VAL A 59 -0.32 2.53 7.50
N CYS A 60 -0.86 3.07 6.41
CA CYS A 60 -0.78 2.46 5.08
C CYS A 60 0.66 2.23 4.61
N THR A 61 1.54 3.22 4.81
CA THR A 61 2.97 3.12 4.46
C THR A 61 3.68 2.04 5.27
N GLN A 62 3.39 1.95 6.57
CA GLN A 62 3.94 0.89 7.44
C GLN A 62 3.49 -0.50 7.00
N ALA A 63 2.21 -0.66 6.67
CA ALA A 63 1.68 -1.93 6.16
C ALA A 63 2.29 -2.29 4.79
N ALA A 64 2.46 -1.32 3.90
CA ALA A 64 3.14 -1.53 2.62
C ALA A 64 4.59 -1.99 2.79
N ALA A 65 5.32 -1.42 3.75
CA ALA A 65 6.69 -1.84 4.07
C ALA A 65 6.73 -3.29 4.58
N ALA A 66 5.87 -3.62 5.55
CA ALA A 66 5.76 -4.98 6.08
C ALA A 66 5.34 -6.00 5.01
N ALA A 67 4.43 -5.61 4.10
CA ALA A 67 4.01 -6.45 2.99
C ALA A 67 5.15 -6.68 1.99
N LEU A 68 5.93 -5.64 1.69
CA LEU A 68 7.09 -5.70 0.81
C LEU A 68 8.13 -6.68 1.36
N ASP A 69 8.43 -6.62 2.65
CA ASP A 69 9.38 -7.51 3.33
C ASP A 69 8.93 -8.98 3.28
N ARG A 70 7.63 -9.24 3.18
CA ARG A 70 7.06 -10.59 3.03
C ARG A 70 7.01 -11.08 1.58
N THR A 71 7.25 -10.24 0.58
CA THR A 71 7.20 -10.67 -0.83
C THR A 71 8.13 -11.85 -1.16
N PRO A 72 9.35 -11.97 -0.59
CA PRO A 72 10.19 -13.13 -0.83
C PRO A 72 9.60 -14.44 -0.28
N THR A 73 8.80 -14.40 0.78
CA THR A 73 8.17 -15.60 1.35
C THR A 73 6.94 -16.06 0.56
N GLN A 74 6.53 -15.32 -0.47
CA GLN A 74 5.32 -15.54 -1.25
C GLN A 74 5.62 -15.96 -2.69
N LEU A 75 6.85 -15.77 -3.16
CA LEU A 75 7.25 -16.05 -4.53
C LEU A 75 8.70 -16.54 -4.60
N ASP A 76 8.88 -17.78 -5.04
CA ASP A 76 10.18 -18.48 -5.01
C ASP A 76 11.30 -17.71 -5.74
N VAL A 77 11.00 -17.07 -6.87
CA VAL A 77 12.01 -16.30 -7.63
C VAL A 77 12.58 -15.11 -6.85
N LEU A 78 11.79 -14.54 -5.92
CA LEU A 78 12.23 -13.47 -5.03
C LEU A 78 13.06 -14.04 -3.87
N ALA A 79 12.64 -15.19 -3.33
CA ALA A 79 13.40 -15.91 -2.29
C ALA A 79 14.80 -16.30 -2.79
N ASP A 80 14.87 -16.93 -3.97
CA ASP A 80 16.11 -17.41 -4.57
C ASP A 80 17.09 -16.28 -4.87
N ALA A 81 16.57 -15.12 -5.27
CA ALA A 81 17.37 -13.94 -5.54
C ALA A 81 17.71 -13.13 -4.27
N GLY A 82 17.04 -13.40 -3.13
CA GLY A 82 17.20 -12.63 -1.89
C GLY A 82 16.76 -11.17 -2.04
N VAL A 83 15.79 -10.89 -2.90
CA VAL A 83 15.28 -9.53 -3.19
C VAL A 83 13.78 -9.45 -2.97
N VAL A 84 13.28 -8.24 -2.77
CA VAL A 84 11.84 -7.93 -2.72
C VAL A 84 11.30 -7.56 -4.09
N ASP A 85 9.98 -7.53 -4.24
CA ASP A 85 9.34 -7.09 -5.49
C ASP A 85 9.68 -5.62 -5.82
N ALA A 86 10.12 -5.39 -7.05
CA ALA A 86 10.49 -4.05 -7.51
C ALA A 86 9.27 -3.12 -7.63
N GLY A 87 8.11 -3.64 -8.05
CA GLY A 87 6.87 -2.87 -8.15
C GLY A 87 6.36 -2.44 -6.77
N GLY A 88 6.33 -3.37 -5.82
CA GLY A 88 5.99 -3.13 -4.42
C GLY A 88 6.93 -2.10 -3.78
N ARG A 89 8.24 -2.18 -4.06
CA ARG A 89 9.20 -1.16 -3.62
C ARG A 89 8.90 0.22 -4.19
N GLY A 90 8.54 0.30 -5.48
CA GLY A 90 8.12 1.54 -6.11
C GLY A 90 6.89 2.15 -5.44
N LEU A 91 5.87 1.33 -5.16
CA LEU A 91 4.66 1.77 -4.45
C LEU A 91 5.00 2.28 -3.04
N LEU A 92 5.84 1.58 -2.28
CA LEU A 92 6.25 2.01 -0.94
C LEU A 92 6.90 3.40 -0.96
N VAL A 93 7.78 3.66 -1.94
CA VAL A 93 8.42 4.99 -2.09
C VAL A 93 7.39 6.09 -2.34
N LEU A 94 6.35 5.82 -3.14
CA LEU A 94 5.29 6.79 -3.40
C LEU A 94 4.48 7.11 -2.13
N LEU A 95 4.15 6.08 -1.33
CA LEU A 95 3.42 6.23 -0.08
C LEU A 95 4.26 6.97 0.97
N ASP A 96 5.54 6.64 1.10
CA ASP A 96 6.48 7.31 2.01
C ASP A 96 6.67 8.79 1.64
N THR A 97 6.81 9.08 0.35
CA THR A 97 6.90 10.47 -0.14
C THR A 97 5.62 11.26 0.15
N LEU A 98 4.45 10.63 0.00
CA LEU A 98 3.17 11.24 0.36
C LEU A 98 3.11 11.53 1.87
N ALA A 99 3.52 10.58 2.72
CA ALA A 99 3.57 10.76 4.17
C ALA A 99 4.49 11.92 4.57
N ALA A 100 5.70 12.00 3.99
CA ALA A 100 6.63 13.09 4.22
C ALA A 100 6.04 14.44 3.81
N THR A 101 5.41 14.50 2.62
CA THR A 101 4.77 15.72 2.11
C THR A 101 3.63 16.21 3.01
N LEU A 102 2.80 15.30 3.53
CA LEU A 102 1.69 15.63 4.41
C LEU A 102 2.14 16.09 5.80
N THR A 103 3.29 15.61 6.27
CA THR A 103 3.86 15.95 7.59
C THR A 103 4.87 17.09 7.55
N GLY A 104 5.26 17.56 6.36
CA GLY A 104 6.16 18.70 6.16
C GLY A 104 7.65 18.36 6.30
N HIS A 105 8.05 17.12 6.00
CA HIS A 105 9.44 16.67 5.97
C HIS A 105 10.02 16.65 4.55
#